data_AF-A0A371X4R4-F1
#
_entry.id   AF-A0A371X4R4-F1
#
_cell.length_a   1.000
_cell.length_b   1.000
_cell.length_c   1.000
_cell.angle_alpha   90.00
_cell.angle_beta   90.00
_cell.angle_gamma   90.00
#
_symmetry.space_group_name_H-M   'P 1'
#
loop_
_entity.id
_entity.type
_entity.pdbx_description
1 polymer ?
#
loop_
_entity_poly.entity_id
_entity_poly.type
_entity_poly.pdbx_seq_one_letter_code
_entity_poly.pdbx_strand_id
1 'polypeptide(L)'
;MRSDRVPANRRRGEVGAVVDGTERRLCLTLGALADLETAFGAEDLPALAARLSAGRLSARDLAVIIAAGFRGAGEAVGLDEVAAMRFEGGVSGAARLAVELLTAAFGEGDETGEEAGGSRGGGVPGGELPDPALPWRETPRPPRPFPGTMSSPSGSAS
;
A
#
# COMPACT_ATOMS: atom_id res chain seq x y z
N MET A 1 3.34 23.50 4.70
CA MET A 1 3.18 22.53 3.60
C MET A 1 2.50 21.28 4.15
N ARG A 2 1.47 20.78 3.46
CA ARG A 2 0.91 19.46 3.78
C ARG A 2 1.89 18.41 3.25
N SER A 3 2.43 17.59 4.14
CA SER A 3 3.15 16.38 3.79
C SER A 3 2.15 15.36 3.27
N ASP A 4 1.75 15.49 2.00
CA ASP A 4 0.88 14.54 1.32
C ASP A 4 1.74 13.34 0.89
N ARG A 5 2.00 12.43 1.84
CA ARG A 5 2.81 11.24 1.59
C ARG A 5 2.11 10.42 0.49
N VAL A 6 2.79 10.18 -0.64
CA VAL A 6 2.28 9.33 -1.73
C VAL A 6 1.66 8.05 -1.15
N PRO A 7 0.41 7.69 -1.52
CA PRO A 7 -0.18 6.43 -1.12
C PRO A 7 0.57 5.29 -1.81
N ALA A 8 1.57 4.75 -1.12
CA ALA A 8 2.31 3.56 -1.52
C ALA A 8 1.47 2.33 -1.18
N ASN A 9 1.13 1.52 -2.18
CA ASN A 9 0.35 0.31 -1.97
C ASN A 9 1.26 -0.83 -1.51
N ARG A 10 1.46 -0.95 -0.19
CA ARG A 10 2.26 -2.02 0.41
C ARG A 10 1.78 -3.41 0.02
N ARG A 11 0.45 -3.62 -0.13
CA ARG A 11 -0.14 -4.88 -0.61
C ARG A 11 0.30 -5.27 -2.03
N ARG A 12 0.87 -4.35 -2.82
CA ARG A 12 1.48 -4.63 -4.14
C ARG A 12 3.02 -4.58 -4.13
N GLY A 13 3.64 -4.37 -2.99
CA GLY A 13 5.09 -4.18 -2.87
C GLY A 13 5.59 -2.81 -3.34
N GLU A 14 4.72 -1.79 -3.39
CA GLU A 14 5.08 -0.42 -3.79
C GLU A 14 5.45 0.43 -2.56
N VAL A 15 6.54 1.20 -2.66
CA VAL A 15 7.06 2.12 -1.62
C VAL A 15 7.20 3.52 -2.22
N GLY A 16 6.70 4.53 -1.51
CA GLY A 16 6.78 5.93 -1.92
C GLY A 16 7.95 6.64 -1.22
N ALA A 17 8.78 7.36 -1.99
CA ALA A 17 9.91 8.11 -1.47
C ALA A 17 10.07 9.46 -2.18
N VAL A 18 10.66 10.43 -1.49
CA VAL A 18 11.07 11.69 -2.08
C VAL A 18 12.55 11.60 -2.46
N VAL A 19 12.81 11.69 -3.76
CA VAL A 19 14.16 11.62 -4.35
C VAL A 19 14.34 12.87 -5.23
N ASP A 20 15.42 13.62 -5.00
CA ASP A 20 15.67 14.94 -5.60
C ASP A 20 14.52 15.94 -5.41
N GLY A 21 13.83 15.86 -4.26
CA GLY A 21 12.67 16.69 -3.96
C GLY A 21 11.42 16.33 -4.77
N THR A 22 11.46 15.25 -5.56
CA THR A 22 10.33 14.74 -6.33
C THR A 22 9.80 13.46 -5.70
N GLU A 23 8.49 13.36 -5.61
CA GLU A 23 7.82 12.14 -5.17
C GLU A 23 7.90 11.04 -6.23
N ARG A 24 8.49 9.91 -5.86
CA ARG A 24 8.72 8.73 -6.71
C ARG A 24 8.14 7.49 -6.04
N ARG A 25 7.71 6.53 -6.86
CA ARG A 25 7.29 5.19 -6.40
C ARG A 25 8.31 4.17 -6.84
N LEU A 26 8.69 3.30 -5.93
CA LEU A 26 9.63 2.21 -6.15
C LEU A 26 8.93 0.89 -5.83
N CYS A 27 9.27 -0.17 -6.54
CA CYS A 27 8.70 -1.50 -6.34
C CYS A 27 9.73 -2.57 -6.67
N LEU A 28 9.86 -3.60 -5.83
CA LEU A 28 10.67 -4.77 -6.14
C LEU A 28 9.79 -5.83 -6.80
N THR A 29 9.76 -5.81 -8.13
CA THR A 29 9.11 -6.87 -8.92
C THR A 29 9.94 -8.14 -8.92
N LEU A 30 9.35 -9.27 -9.33
CA LEU A 30 10.09 -10.54 -9.47
C LEU A 30 11.34 -10.41 -10.34
N GLY A 31 11.28 -9.65 -11.44
CA GLY A 31 12.44 -9.37 -12.29
C GLY A 31 13.52 -8.55 -11.57
N ALA A 32 13.11 -7.54 -10.79
CA ALA A 32 14.04 -6.76 -9.97
C ALA A 32 14.68 -7.62 -8.86
N LEU A 33 13.95 -8.56 -8.28
CA LEU A 33 14.48 -9.49 -7.28
C LEU A 33 15.50 -10.47 -7.89
N ALA A 34 15.23 -11.00 -9.08
CA ALA A 34 16.18 -11.86 -9.81
C ALA A 34 17.48 -11.12 -10.18
N ASP A 35 17.36 -9.85 -10.57
CA ASP A 35 18.52 -8.97 -10.79
C ASP A 35 19.33 -8.78 -9.49
N LEU A 36 18.65 -8.66 -8.34
CA LEU A 36 19.31 -8.54 -7.03
C LEU A 36 20.02 -9.83 -6.63
N GLU A 37 19.40 -11.00 -6.80
CA GLU A 37 20.06 -12.29 -6.54
C GLU A 37 21.35 -12.42 -7.36
N THR A 38 21.27 -12.06 -8.64
CA THR A 38 22.44 -12.04 -9.55
C THR A 38 23.49 -11.04 -9.09
N ALA A 39 23.09 -9.82 -8.72
CA ALA A 39 24.02 -8.77 -8.30
C ALA A 39 24.71 -9.08 -6.96
N PHE A 40 24.02 -9.74 -6.04
CA PHE A 40 24.53 -10.10 -4.72
C PHE A 40 25.16 -11.51 -4.67
N GLY A 41 25.04 -12.29 -5.74
CA GLY A 41 25.49 -13.69 -5.81
C GLY A 41 24.76 -14.59 -4.80
N ALA A 42 23.47 -14.34 -4.59
CA ALA A 42 22.62 -15.18 -3.75
C ALA A 42 22.05 -16.33 -4.58
N GLU A 43 21.98 -17.53 -3.98
CA GLU A 43 21.39 -18.70 -4.64
C GLU A 43 19.86 -18.63 -4.69
N ASP A 44 19.25 -18.01 -3.66
CA ASP A 44 17.80 -17.89 -3.52
C ASP A 44 17.41 -16.64 -2.70
N LEU A 45 16.14 -16.22 -2.79
CA LEU A 45 15.57 -15.09 -2.05
C LEU A 45 15.80 -15.12 -0.52
N PRO A 46 15.68 -16.26 0.20
CA PRO A 46 16.01 -16.31 1.61
C PRO A 46 17.48 -16.02 1.91
N ALA A 47 18.40 -16.48 1.05
CA ALA A 47 19.83 -16.20 1.18
C ALA A 47 20.14 -14.72 0.94
N LEU A 48 19.46 -14.12 -0.04
CA LEU A 48 19.50 -12.67 -0.28
C LEU A 48 19.00 -11.90 0.95
N ALA A 49 17.81 -12.23 1.48
CA ALA A 49 17.25 -11.56 2.65
C ALA A 49 18.15 -11.69 3.90
N ALA A 50 18.70 -12.87 4.16
CA ALA A 50 19.63 -13.10 5.27
C ALA A 50 20.90 -12.25 5.14
N ARG A 51 21.45 -12.13 3.93
CA ARG A 51 22.63 -11.30 3.65
C ARG A 51 22.34 -9.82 3.90
N LEU A 52 21.19 -9.34 3.44
CA LEU A 52 20.79 -7.94 3.59
C LEU A 52 20.47 -7.60 5.06
N SER A 53 19.91 -8.55 5.81
CA SER A 53 19.59 -8.43 7.24
C SER A 53 20.82 -8.54 8.15
N ALA A 54 21.91 -9.19 7.71
CA ALA A 54 23.16 -9.33 8.46
C ALA A 54 23.91 -8.00 8.75
N GLY A 55 23.35 -6.85 8.34
CA GLY A 55 23.72 -5.54 8.89
C GLY A 55 24.94 -4.86 8.25
N ARG A 56 25.46 -5.36 7.13
CA ARG A 56 26.61 -4.78 6.43
C ARG A 56 26.28 -4.28 5.02
N LEU A 57 25.16 -3.56 4.88
CA LEU A 57 24.85 -2.88 3.63
C LEU A 57 25.81 -1.71 3.44
N SER A 58 26.66 -1.79 2.42
CA SER A 58 27.47 -0.67 1.97
C SER A 58 26.61 0.34 1.20
N ALA A 59 27.14 1.55 0.98
CA ALA A 59 26.47 2.55 0.14
C ALA A 59 26.19 2.01 -1.29
N ARG A 60 27.06 1.13 -1.80
CA ARG A 60 26.87 0.46 -3.09
C ARG A 60 25.69 -0.49 -3.05
N ASP A 61 25.55 -1.27 -1.97
CA ASP A 61 24.43 -2.21 -1.82
C ASP A 61 23.10 -1.46 -1.75
N LEU A 62 23.06 -0.33 -1.04
CA LEU A 62 21.90 0.56 -1.02
C LEU A 62 21.55 1.07 -2.42
N ALA A 63 22.54 1.52 -3.19
CA ALA A 63 22.32 1.99 -4.56
C ALA A 63 21.79 0.87 -5.47
N VAL A 64 22.29 -0.36 -5.33
CA VAL A 64 21.82 -1.54 -6.08
C VAL A 64 20.35 -1.84 -5.79
N ILE A 65 19.95 -1.84 -4.51
CA ILE A 65 18.57 -2.10 -4.10
C ILE A 65 17.63 -1.02 -4.62
N ILE A 66 18.03 0.26 -4.50
CA ILE A 66 17.22 1.39 -4.94
C ILE A 66 17.09 1.42 -6.47
N ALA A 67 18.17 1.16 -7.21
CA ALA A 67 18.13 1.07 -8.67
C ALA A 67 17.20 -0.06 -9.14
N ALA A 68 17.23 -1.22 -8.47
CA ALA A 68 16.29 -2.31 -8.74
C ALA A 68 14.84 -1.90 -8.44
N GLY A 69 14.61 -1.14 -7.36
CA GLY A 69 13.30 -0.60 -7.02
C GLY A 69 12.74 0.38 -8.07
N PHE A 70 13.58 1.24 -8.64
CA PHE A 70 13.19 2.10 -9.76
C PHE A 70 12.86 1.29 -11.02
N ARG A 71 13.70 0.31 -11.36
CA ARG A 71 13.46 -0.58 -12.51
C ARG A 71 12.14 -1.33 -12.38
N GLY A 72 11.83 -1.84 -11.18
CA GLY A 72 10.56 -2.51 -10.93
C GLY A 72 9.35 -1.57 -10.95
N ALA A 73 9.54 -0.27 -10.73
CA ALA A 73 8.51 0.74 -10.95
C ALA A 73 8.38 1.20 -12.43
N GLY A 74 9.21 0.66 -13.34
CA GLY A 74 9.24 1.02 -14.75
C GLY A 74 10.14 2.21 -15.09
N GLU A 75 10.92 2.71 -14.13
CA GLU A 75 11.92 3.76 -14.35
C GLU A 75 13.30 3.12 -14.58
N ALA A 76 13.88 3.33 -15.76
CA ALA A 76 15.20 2.81 -16.11
C ALA A 76 16.32 3.66 -15.51
N VAL A 77 16.48 3.60 -14.18
CA VAL A 77 17.53 4.33 -13.44
C VAL A 77 18.70 3.39 -13.14
N GLY A 78 19.90 3.80 -13.54
CA GLY A 78 21.16 3.08 -13.29
C GLY A 78 21.78 3.40 -11.92
N LEU A 79 22.81 2.64 -11.56
CA LEU A 79 23.56 2.84 -10.31
C LEU A 79 24.21 4.22 -10.21
N ASP A 80 24.75 4.73 -11.32
CA ASP A 80 25.44 6.01 -11.37
C ASP A 80 24.46 7.18 -11.13
N GLU A 81 23.27 7.07 -11.72
CA GLU A 81 22.17 8.02 -11.49
C GLU A 81 21.70 7.98 -10.03
N VAL A 82 21.49 6.79 -9.46
CA VAL A 82 21.14 6.65 -8.04
C VAL A 82 22.23 7.22 -7.12
N ALA A 83 23.51 7.08 -7.48
CA ALA A 83 24.62 7.64 -6.70
C ALA A 83 24.66 9.18 -6.76
N ALA A 84 24.13 9.79 -7.82
CA ALA A 84 24.00 11.23 -7.97
C ALA A 84 22.74 11.83 -7.32
N MET A 85 21.72 11.00 -7.05
CA MET A 85 20.44 11.41 -6.47
C MET A 85 20.55 11.83 -5.00
N ARG A 86 19.70 12.79 -4.59
CA ARG A 86 19.55 13.21 -3.19
C ARG A 86 18.34 12.55 -2.55
N PHE A 87 18.60 11.81 -1.49
CA PHE A 87 17.57 11.22 -0.63
C PHE A 87 17.30 12.12 0.58
N GLU A 88 16.03 12.22 0.97
CA GLU A 88 15.62 12.88 2.22
C GLU A 88 16.38 12.27 3.42
N GLY A 89 17.16 13.06 4.14
CA GLY A 89 17.99 12.55 5.25
C GLY A 89 19.27 11.83 4.81
N GLY A 90 19.70 11.99 3.56
CA GLY A 90 20.98 11.50 3.03
C GLY A 90 21.08 9.97 3.05
N VAL A 91 22.24 9.44 3.46
CA VAL A 91 22.51 7.99 3.52
C VAL A 91 21.52 7.26 4.41
N SER A 92 21.12 7.86 5.54
CA SER A 92 20.12 7.28 6.45
C SER A 92 18.74 7.17 5.79
N GLY A 93 18.39 8.13 4.94
CA GLY A 93 17.17 8.09 4.13
C GLY A 93 17.19 6.98 3.10
N ALA A 94 18.30 6.87 2.35
CA ALA A 94 18.52 5.80 1.40
C ALA A 94 18.48 4.41 2.07
N ALA A 95 19.10 4.27 3.24
CA ALA A 95 19.05 3.03 4.02
C ALA A 95 17.63 2.67 4.45
N ARG A 96 16.86 3.64 4.95
CA ARG A 96 15.44 3.43 5.31
C ARG A 96 14.61 3.03 4.11
N LEU A 97 14.77 3.70 2.97
CA LEU A 97 14.07 3.36 1.73
C LEU A 97 14.39 1.93 1.28
N ALA A 98 15.66 1.54 1.28
CA ALA A 98 16.05 0.17 0.94
C ALA A 98 15.41 -0.86 1.89
N VAL A 99 15.40 -0.60 3.20
CA VAL A 99 14.74 -1.47 4.19
C VAL A 99 13.23 -1.54 3.97
N GLU A 100 12.57 -0.41 3.66
CA GLU A 100 11.14 -0.39 3.35
C GLU A 100 10.82 -1.22 2.10
N LEU A 101 11.65 -1.13 1.04
CA LEU A 101 11.52 -1.94 -0.16
C LEU A 101 11.64 -3.44 0.12
N LEU A 102 12.66 -3.83 0.89
CA LEU A 102 12.86 -5.22 1.26
C LEU A 102 11.72 -5.74 2.14
N THR A 103 11.26 -4.93 3.10
CA THR A 103 10.10 -5.27 3.93
C THR A 103 8.83 -5.42 3.09
N ALA A 104 8.63 -4.57 2.09
CA ALA A 104 7.47 -4.68 1.20
C ALA A 104 7.55 -5.92 0.27
N ALA A 105 8.75 -6.37 -0.07
CA ALA A 105 8.95 -7.56 -0.91
C ALA A 105 8.89 -8.88 -0.13
N PHE A 106 9.39 -8.90 1.11
CA PHE A 106 9.58 -10.12 1.91
C PHE A 106 8.72 -10.19 3.18
N GLY A 107 8.09 -9.09 3.61
CA GLY A 107 7.49 -8.93 4.94
C GLY A 107 5.97 -9.11 5.05
N GLU A 108 5.25 -9.37 3.95
CA GLU A 108 3.81 -9.70 3.96
C GLU A 108 3.59 -11.21 3.79
N GLY A 109 4.16 -11.98 4.73
CA GLY A 109 3.93 -13.44 4.89
C GLY A 109 3.46 -13.84 6.28
N ASP A 110 3.12 -12.88 7.15
CA ASP A 110 2.64 -13.12 8.53
C ASP A 110 1.28 -12.46 8.78
N GLU A 111 0.36 -12.59 7.82
CA GLU A 111 -1.07 -12.55 8.14
C GLU A 111 -1.54 -14.01 8.19
N THR A 112 -1.12 -14.71 9.25
CA THR A 112 -1.93 -15.80 9.78
C THR A 112 -3.27 -15.16 10.16
N GLY A 113 -4.25 -15.30 9.28
CA GLY A 113 -5.64 -15.16 9.65
C GLY A 113 -5.98 -16.23 10.67
N GLU A 114 -5.70 -15.96 11.95
CA GLU A 114 -6.30 -16.67 13.07
C GLU A 114 -7.75 -16.17 13.20
N GLU A 115 -8.60 -16.76 12.38
CA GLU A 115 -9.97 -17.03 12.79
C GLU A 115 -9.96 -18.11 13.88
N ALA A 116 -10.27 -17.73 15.13
CA ALA A 116 -11.20 -18.43 16.04
C ALA A 116 -10.89 -18.17 17.52
N GLY A 117 -11.78 -17.40 18.16
CA GLY A 117 -11.87 -17.29 19.63
C GLY A 117 -13.26 -16.77 20.01
N GLY A 118 -14.24 -17.67 20.07
CA GLY A 118 -15.66 -17.35 20.09
C GLY A 118 -16.25 -16.76 21.39
N SER A 119 -17.39 -16.09 21.17
CA SER A 119 -18.63 -16.04 21.96
C SER A 119 -18.66 -15.48 23.39
N ARG A 120 -19.21 -14.27 23.49
CA ARG A 120 -20.50 -13.90 24.15
C ARG A 120 -20.72 -12.40 23.97
N GLY A 121 -21.84 -11.83 23.54
CA GLY A 121 -23.16 -12.29 23.14
C GLY A 121 -23.96 -11.02 22.79
N GLY A 122 -24.88 -11.10 21.84
CA GLY A 122 -25.70 -9.96 21.43
C GLY A 122 -26.55 -10.33 20.22
N GLY A 123 -27.67 -11.01 20.48
CA GLY A 123 -28.64 -11.32 19.43
C GLY A 123 -29.26 -10.03 18.87
N VAL A 124 -29.19 -9.87 17.55
CA VAL A 124 -30.10 -9.00 16.82
C VAL A 124 -31.24 -9.87 16.27
N PRO A 125 -32.52 -9.58 16.57
CA PRO A 125 -33.63 -10.32 16.00
C PRO A 125 -33.98 -9.81 14.61
N GLY A 126 -34.18 -10.75 13.67
CA GLY A 126 -35.09 -10.65 12.52
C GLY A 126 -34.97 -9.44 11.59
N GLY A 127 -34.25 -9.59 10.49
CA GLY A 127 -34.37 -8.74 9.30
C GLY A 127 -33.95 -9.55 8.06
N GLU A 128 -34.90 -9.72 7.15
CA GLU A 128 -34.80 -10.31 5.79
C GLU A 128 -33.40 -10.20 5.16
N LEU A 129 -32.83 -11.34 4.73
CA LEU A 129 -31.60 -11.37 3.96
C LEU A 129 -31.87 -10.76 2.56
N PRO A 130 -31.12 -9.75 2.11
CA PRO A 130 -31.32 -9.19 0.78
C PRO A 130 -30.89 -10.17 -0.32
N ASP A 131 -31.62 -10.10 -1.43
CA ASP A 131 -31.50 -10.91 -2.65
C ASP A 131 -30.05 -10.88 -3.22
N PRO A 132 -29.40 -12.03 -3.50
CA PRO A 132 -28.00 -12.11 -3.91
C PRO A 132 -27.68 -11.51 -5.30
N ALA A 133 -28.65 -10.91 -5.99
CA ALA A 133 -28.49 -10.36 -7.33
C ALA A 133 -28.13 -8.85 -7.39
N LEU A 134 -27.88 -8.16 -6.27
CA LEU A 134 -27.56 -6.73 -6.26
C LEU A 134 -26.06 -6.46 -5.97
N PRO A 135 -25.26 -6.02 -6.96
CA PRO A 135 -23.87 -5.63 -6.76
C PRO A 135 -23.79 -4.24 -6.10
N TRP A 136 -23.41 -4.20 -4.82
CA TRP A 136 -22.90 -3.14 -3.92
C TRP A 136 -22.97 -1.62 -4.26
N ARG A 137 -23.75 -1.14 -5.22
CA ARG A 137 -23.82 0.29 -5.54
C ARG A 137 -24.76 1.01 -4.59
N GLU A 138 -24.17 1.99 -3.89
CA GLU A 138 -24.78 3.11 -3.17
C GLU A 138 -26.29 3.19 -3.29
N THR A 139 -26.99 2.77 -2.24
CA THR A 139 -28.40 3.10 -2.08
C THR A 139 -28.47 4.58 -1.70
N PRO A 140 -29.00 5.48 -2.56
CA PRO A 140 -29.21 6.85 -2.15
C PRO A 140 -30.21 6.84 -0.99
N ARG A 141 -29.81 7.36 0.17
CA ARG A 141 -30.71 7.54 1.31
C ARG A 141 -31.92 8.36 0.84
N PRO A 142 -33.16 7.92 1.13
CA PRO A 142 -34.33 8.72 0.76
C PRO A 142 -34.27 10.07 1.49
N PRO A 143 -34.66 11.17 0.84
CA PRO A 143 -34.68 12.48 1.48
C PRO A 143 -35.64 12.47 2.66
N ARG A 144 -35.23 13.17 3.73
CA ARG A 144 -36.03 13.36 4.94
C ARG A 144 -37.30 14.14 4.56
N PRO A 145 -38.50 13.78 5.06
CA PRO A 145 -39.68 14.61 4.85
C PRO A 145 -39.51 15.97 5.55
N PHE A 146 -39.87 17.06 4.84
CA PHE A 146 -39.92 18.41 5.39
C PHE A 146 -41.11 18.58 6.35
N PRO A 147 -40.99 19.38 7.42
CA PRO A 147 -42.11 19.69 8.29
C PRO A 147 -42.97 20.84 7.72
N GLY A 148 -44.21 20.51 7.35
CA GLY A 148 -45.41 21.36 7.41
C GLY A 148 -45.59 22.50 6.38
N THR A 149 -46.78 22.58 5.76
CA THR A 149 -47.72 23.71 5.86
C THR A 149 -49.11 23.33 5.29
N MET A 150 -50.14 23.92 5.90
CA MET A 150 -51.60 23.90 5.70
C MET A 150 -52.16 23.81 4.26
N SER A 151 -53.37 23.24 4.10
CA SER A 151 -54.58 23.98 3.66
C SER A 151 -55.80 23.09 3.41
N SER A 152 -56.96 23.53 3.94
CA SER A 152 -58.32 23.11 3.59
C SER A 152 -58.63 23.38 2.10
N PRO A 153 -59.67 22.75 1.51
CA PRO A 153 -61.04 23.33 1.49
C PRO A 153 -62.15 22.26 1.71
N SER A 154 -63.25 22.58 2.40
CA SER A 154 -64.54 23.08 1.88
C SER A 154 -65.10 22.31 0.66
N GLY A 155 -66.31 21.76 0.79
CA GLY A 155 -67.07 21.24 -0.35
C GLY A 155 -68.24 20.32 0.03
N SER A 156 -69.39 20.92 0.34
CA SER A 156 -70.71 20.29 0.46
C SER A 156 -71.22 19.70 -0.86
N ALA A 157 -72.05 18.65 -0.77
CA ALA A 157 -73.22 18.30 -1.59
C ALA A 157 -73.46 16.79 -1.43
N SER A 158 -74.65 16.23 -1.26
CA SER A 158 -76.02 16.70 -1.06
C SER A 158 -76.80 15.49 -0.54
#